data_AF-A0A1V6BCT0-F1
#
_entry.id   AF-A0A1V6BCT0-F1
#
_cell.length_a   1.000
_cell.length_b   1.000
_cell.length_c   1.000
_cell.angle_alpha   90.00
_cell.angle_beta   90.00
_cell.angle_gamma   90.00
#
_symmetry.space_group_name_H-M   'P 1'
#
loop_
_entity.id
_entity.type
_entity.pdbx_description
1 polymer ?
#
loop_
_entity_poly.entity_id
_entity_poly.type
_entity_poly.pdbx_seq_one_letter_code
_entity_poly.pdbx_strand_id
1 'polypeptide(L)'
;MKKRIAFLSLSLMLIAALKLNAQQAPTTSAEYLYGSVGYKLQLNNKLPMKEGYTLRDFSPVVEDTRQVEFKGLYRNGEKSPCAVIMIYTRLRMAPQYYCIPSADADAELWKKFNASLLDDSENQQPQLQFFAYCIAHLSAQLAMNNGK
;
A
#
# COMPACT_ATOMS: atom_id res chain seq x y z
N MET A 1 -41.77 -15.65 -30.36
CA MET A 1 -40.36 -15.21 -30.51
C MET A 1 -40.03 -13.92 -29.77
N LYS A 2 -40.76 -12.80 -29.93
CA LYS A 2 -40.47 -11.50 -29.27
C LYS A 2 -40.30 -11.57 -27.74
N LYS A 3 -41.10 -12.37 -27.02
CA LYS A 3 -40.97 -12.56 -25.55
C LYS A 3 -39.68 -13.29 -25.13
N ARG A 4 -39.14 -14.19 -25.96
CA ARG A 4 -37.88 -14.91 -25.68
C ARG A 4 -36.66 -14.02 -25.92
N ILE A 5 -36.71 -13.15 -26.93
CA ILE A 5 -35.68 -12.14 -27.19
C ILE A 5 -35.65 -11.10 -26.06
N ALA A 6 -36.82 -10.64 -25.60
CA ALA A 6 -36.94 -9.70 -24.47
C ALA A 6 -36.40 -10.29 -23.15
N PHE A 7 -36.65 -11.57 -22.88
CA PHE A 7 -36.08 -12.28 -21.71
C PHE A 7 -34.56 -12.41 -21.82
N LEU A 8 -34.03 -12.74 -23.01
CA LEU A 8 -32.58 -12.85 -23.22
C LEU A 8 -31.87 -11.49 -23.04
N SER A 9 -32.44 -10.41 -23.57
CA SER A 9 -31.89 -9.05 -23.40
C SER A 9 -31.92 -8.59 -21.94
N LEU A 10 -32.97 -8.93 -21.18
CA LEU A 10 -33.07 -8.59 -19.76
C LEU A 10 -32.05 -9.37 -18.92
N SER A 11 -31.83 -10.65 -19.22
CA SER A 11 -30.80 -11.46 -18.56
C SER A 11 -29.37 -11.00 -18.85
N LEU A 12 -29.10 -10.52 -20.08
CA LEU A 12 -27.77 -10.03 -20.47
C LEU A 12 -27.43 -8.70 -19.78
N MET A 13 -28.45 -7.85 -19.57
CA MET A 13 -28.32 -6.59 -18.83
C MET A 13 -28.09 -6.83 -17.32
N LEU A 14 -28.70 -7.88 -16.76
CA LEU A 14 -28.51 -8.28 -15.35
C LEU A 14 -27.10 -8.84 -15.08
N ILE A 15 -26.52 -9.58 -16.02
CA ILE A 15 -25.14 -10.12 -15.92
C ILE A 15 -24.10 -9.00 -16.06
N ALA A 16 -24.38 -7.98 -16.89
CA ALA A 16 -23.52 -6.78 -16.99
C ALA A 16 -23.56 -5.93 -15.70
N ALA A 17 -24.69 -5.89 -15.00
CA ALA A 17 -24.83 -5.19 -13.72
C ALA A 17 -24.12 -5.87 -12.54
N LEU A 18 -23.80 -7.17 -12.62
CA LEU A 18 -23.08 -7.91 -11.56
C LEU A 18 -21.57 -7.68 -11.58
N LYS A 19 -21.03 -6.98 -12.59
CA LYS A 19 -19.64 -6.50 -12.57
C LYS A 19 -19.54 -5.16 -11.82
N LEU A 20 -20.11 -5.09 -10.61
CA LEU A 20 -19.63 -4.12 -9.64
C LEU A 20 -18.16 -4.50 -9.36
N ASN A 21 -17.23 -3.74 -9.93
CA ASN A 21 -15.85 -3.75 -9.47
C ASN A 21 -15.91 -3.53 -7.96
N ALA A 22 -15.56 -4.55 -7.18
CA ALA A 22 -15.32 -4.39 -5.76
C ALA A 22 -14.10 -3.47 -5.63
N GLN A 23 -14.35 -2.16 -5.63
CA GLN A 23 -13.32 -1.18 -5.35
C GLN A 23 -12.80 -1.48 -3.95
N GLN A 24 -11.49 -1.69 -3.85
CA GLN A 24 -10.84 -2.00 -2.60
C GLN A 24 -11.18 -0.92 -1.58
N ALA A 25 -11.49 -1.30 -0.33
CA ALA A 25 -11.78 -0.29 0.68
C ALA A 25 -10.51 0.54 0.96
N PRO A 26 -10.63 1.87 1.13
CA PRO A 26 -9.49 2.74 1.41
C PRO A 26 -8.73 2.35 2.69
N THR A 27 -7.50 2.83 2.84
CA THR A 27 -6.75 2.67 4.11
C THR A 27 -7.52 3.27 5.26
N THR A 28 -7.69 2.49 6.33
CA THR A 28 -8.27 2.94 7.60
C THR A 28 -7.18 3.52 8.51
N SER A 29 -7.59 4.34 9.48
CA SER A 29 -6.67 4.88 10.50
C SER A 29 -5.93 3.79 11.28
N ALA A 30 -6.56 2.63 11.51
CA ALA A 30 -5.95 1.51 12.22
C ALA A 30 -4.84 0.84 11.38
N GLU A 31 -5.06 0.68 10.07
CA GLU A 31 -4.06 0.14 9.14
C GLU A 31 -2.89 1.11 8.96
N TYR A 32 -3.19 2.41 8.87
CA TYR A 32 -2.16 3.44 8.83
C TYR A 32 -1.29 3.44 10.10
N LEU A 33 -1.92 3.35 11.28
CA LEU A 33 -1.20 3.29 12.55
C LEU A 33 -0.36 2.02 12.66
N TYR A 34 -0.89 0.91 12.17
CA TYR A 34 -0.15 -0.34 12.09
C TYR A 34 1.10 -0.19 11.20
N GLY A 35 0.97 0.35 9.99
CA GLY A 35 2.10 0.51 9.08
C GLY A 35 3.16 1.51 9.55
N SER A 36 2.74 2.60 10.23
CA SER A 36 3.65 3.65 10.69
C SER A 36 4.39 3.31 11.98
N VAL A 37 3.76 2.58 12.91
CA VAL A 37 4.33 2.28 14.23
C VAL A 37 4.16 0.81 14.61
N GLY A 38 2.97 0.24 14.37
CA GLY A 38 2.61 -1.11 14.82
C GLY A 38 3.51 -2.21 14.27
N TYR A 39 3.98 -2.09 13.02
CA TYR A 39 4.84 -3.09 12.40
C TYR A 39 6.20 -3.21 13.09
N LYS A 40 6.82 -2.08 13.44
CA LYS A 40 8.05 -2.07 14.22
C LYS A 40 7.86 -2.75 15.57
N LEU A 41 6.74 -2.46 16.25
CA LEU A 41 6.41 -3.10 17.53
C LEU A 41 6.18 -4.61 17.37
N GLN A 42 5.51 -5.04 16.30
CA GLN A 42 5.30 -6.44 16.00
C GLN A 42 6.65 -7.17 15.83
N LEU A 43 7.58 -6.59 15.06
CA LEU A 43 8.91 -7.17 14.87
C LEU A 43 9.69 -7.26 16.18
N ASN A 44 9.75 -6.17 16.94
CA ASN A 44 10.53 -6.11 18.19
C ASN A 44 10.03 -7.10 19.24
N ASN A 45 8.71 -7.30 19.31
CA ASN A 45 8.08 -8.17 20.29
C ASN A 45 7.79 -9.59 19.76
N LYS A 46 8.19 -9.90 18.53
CA LYS A 46 7.93 -11.18 17.85
C LYS A 46 6.44 -11.57 17.87
N LEU A 47 5.56 -10.57 17.70
CA LEU A 47 4.11 -10.78 17.71
C LEU A 47 3.64 -11.40 16.38
N PRO A 48 2.61 -12.26 16.40
CA PRO A 48 2.01 -12.76 15.18
C PRO A 48 1.30 -11.63 14.42
N MET A 49 1.10 -11.85 13.11
CA MET A 49 0.26 -10.96 12.30
C MET A 49 -1.17 -11.00 12.82
N LYS A 50 -1.83 -9.84 12.84
CA LYS A 50 -3.25 -9.73 13.17
C LYS A 50 -4.08 -10.59 12.20
N GLU A 51 -5.05 -11.33 12.73
CA GLU A 51 -5.99 -12.11 11.93
C GLU A 51 -6.72 -11.22 10.91
N GLY A 52 -6.95 -11.76 9.72
CA GLY A 52 -7.55 -11.04 8.60
C GLY A 52 -6.55 -10.27 7.74
N TYR A 53 -5.26 -10.30 8.07
CA TYR A 53 -4.22 -9.59 7.32
C TYR A 53 -3.02 -10.48 6.97
N THR A 54 -2.35 -10.13 5.87
CA THR A 54 -1.07 -10.70 5.46
C THR A 54 -0.10 -9.60 5.01
N LEU A 55 1.19 -9.89 5.13
CA LEU A 55 2.26 -9.05 4.58
C LEU A 55 2.89 -9.74 3.38
N ARG A 56 3.18 -8.96 2.35
CA ARG A 56 3.94 -9.44 1.20
C ARG A 56 5.07 -8.47 0.89
N ASP A 57 6.23 -9.02 0.58
CA ASP A 57 7.41 -8.24 0.26
C ASP A 57 7.39 -7.80 -1.21
N PHE A 58 7.85 -6.58 -1.44
CA PHE A 58 8.20 -6.07 -2.76
C PHE A 58 9.72 -6.02 -2.92
N SER A 59 10.20 -5.93 -4.16
CA SER A 59 11.62 -5.77 -4.43
C SER A 59 12.13 -4.45 -3.82
N PRO A 60 13.21 -4.50 -3.02
CA PRO A 60 13.78 -3.32 -2.37
C PRO A 60 14.57 -2.46 -3.36
N VAL A 61 14.90 -1.24 -2.93
CA VAL A 61 15.90 -0.38 -3.56
C VAL A 61 17.11 -0.32 -2.63
N VAL A 62 18.27 -0.73 -3.12
CA VAL A 62 19.52 -0.81 -2.32
C VAL A 62 20.60 0.04 -2.98
N GLU A 63 21.19 0.94 -2.19
CA GLU A 63 22.38 1.73 -2.53
C GLU A 63 23.47 1.50 -1.46
N ASP A 64 24.71 1.90 -1.73
CA ASP A 64 25.87 1.62 -0.87
C ASP A 64 25.71 2.06 0.60
N THR A 65 24.96 3.15 0.82
CA THR A 65 24.83 3.79 2.15
C THR A 65 23.41 3.76 2.70
N ARG A 66 22.44 3.29 1.92
CA ARG A 66 21.02 3.34 2.28
C ARG A 66 20.20 2.33 1.49
N GLN A 67 19.10 1.86 2.06
CA GLN A 67 18.15 1.00 1.38
C GLN A 67 16.71 1.33 1.79
N VAL A 68 15.77 1.01 0.90
CA VAL A 68 14.33 1.02 1.16
C VAL A 68 13.75 -0.35 0.86
N GLU A 69 13.10 -0.93 1.87
CA GLU A 69 12.27 -2.12 1.72
C GLU A 69 10.80 -1.73 1.75
N PHE A 70 9.98 -2.51 1.05
CA PHE A 70 8.54 -2.27 0.97
C PHE A 70 7.77 -3.55 1.33
N LYS A 71 6.76 -3.41 2.19
CA LYS A 71 5.85 -4.49 2.56
C LYS A 71 4.42 -4.05 2.33
N GLY A 72 3.69 -4.75 1.46
CA GLY A 72 2.26 -4.53 1.30
C GLY A 72 1.49 -5.18 2.43
N LEU A 73 0.63 -4.41 3.10
CA LEU A 73 -0.38 -4.92 4.01
C LEU A 73 -1.63 -5.26 3.21
N TYR A 74 -2.05 -6.51 3.24
CA TYR A 74 -3.22 -7.01 2.51
C TYR A 74 -4.28 -7.45 3.50
N ARG A 75 -5.53 -7.06 3.26
CA ARG A 75 -6.66 -7.75 3.88
C ARG A 75 -6.81 -9.11 3.21
N ASN A 76 -7.21 -10.12 3.97
CA ASN A 76 -7.39 -11.47 3.43
C ASN A 76 -8.41 -11.46 2.28
N GLY A 77 -8.02 -12.04 1.14
CA GLY A 77 -8.86 -12.06 -0.07
C GLY A 77 -8.67 -10.86 -0.99
N GLU A 78 -7.99 -9.79 -0.56
CA GLU A 78 -7.66 -8.66 -1.43
C GLU A 78 -6.41 -8.97 -2.29
N LYS A 79 -6.46 -8.51 -3.55
CA LYS A 79 -5.37 -8.68 -4.51
C LYS A 79 -4.34 -7.54 -4.47
N SER A 80 -4.75 -6.37 -3.99
CA SER A 80 -3.89 -5.20 -3.83
C SER A 80 -3.77 -4.84 -2.34
N PRO A 81 -2.66 -4.17 -1.95
CA PRO A 81 -2.43 -3.85 -0.55
C PRO A 81 -3.35 -2.72 -0.10
N CYS A 82 -3.89 -2.81 1.11
CA CYS A 82 -4.65 -1.74 1.76
C CYS A 82 -3.76 -0.64 2.32
N ALA A 83 -2.46 -0.90 2.53
CA ALA A 83 -1.43 0.09 2.81
C ALA A 83 -0.05 -0.48 2.45
N VAL A 84 0.96 0.35 2.22
CA VAL A 84 2.35 -0.10 2.05
C VAL A 84 3.21 0.46 3.17
N ILE A 85 3.98 -0.43 3.79
CA ILE A 85 4.98 -0.10 4.80
C ILE A 85 6.29 0.12 4.06
N MET A 86 6.86 1.32 4.18
CA MET A 86 8.18 1.68 3.66
C MET A 86 9.17 1.70 4.82
N ILE A 87 10.23 0.89 4.71
CA ILE A 87 11.26 0.75 5.74
C ILE A 87 12.54 1.33 5.15
N TYR A 88 12.94 2.49 5.66
CA TYR A 88 14.16 3.16 5.23
C TYR A 88 15.29 2.89 6.22
N THR A 89 16.42 2.40 5.73
CA THR A 89 17.61 2.14 6.53
C THR A 89 18.80 2.89 5.95
N ARG A 90 19.52 3.61 6.80
CA ARG A 90 20.83 4.19 6.48
C ARG A 90 21.92 3.38 7.15
N LEU A 91 23.12 3.39 6.58
CA LEU A 91 24.29 2.74 7.16
C LEU A 91 24.46 3.17 8.63
N ARG A 92 24.50 2.17 9.55
CA ARG A 92 24.67 2.34 11.01
C ARG A 92 23.55 3.13 11.72
N MET A 93 22.41 3.35 11.08
CA MET A 93 21.25 3.99 11.70
C MET A 93 20.13 2.97 11.91
N ALA A 94 19.29 3.21 12.93
CA ALA A 94 18.09 2.41 13.12
C ALA A 94 17.10 2.62 11.95
N PRO A 95 16.36 1.58 11.53
CA PRO A 95 15.37 1.72 10.47
C PRO A 95 14.25 2.70 10.85
N GLN A 96 13.85 3.51 9.88
CA GLN A 96 12.69 4.41 9.93
C GLN A 96 11.53 3.77 9.18
N TYR A 97 10.33 3.90 9.72
CA TYR A 97 9.12 3.24 9.22
C TYR A 97 8.10 4.28 8.82
N TYR A 98 7.56 4.13 7.62
CA TYR A 98 6.54 5.01 7.06
C TYR A 98 5.38 4.17 6.54
N CYS A 99 4.18 4.75 6.56
CA CYS A 99 3.00 4.14 5.97
C CYS A 99 2.53 4.96 4.77
N ILE A 100 2.63 4.36 3.59
CA ILE A 100 2.06 4.88 2.35
C ILE A 100 0.61 4.40 2.27
N PRO A 101 -0.39 5.29 2.39
CA PRO A 101 -1.79 4.90 2.31
C PRO A 101 -2.20 4.57 0.86
N SER A 102 -3.37 3.94 0.69
CA SER A 102 -3.97 3.67 -0.61
C SER A 102 -4.31 4.97 -1.33
N ALA A 103 -4.37 4.93 -2.67
CA ALA A 103 -4.60 6.12 -3.48
C ALA A 103 -5.94 6.83 -3.16
N ASP A 104 -6.93 6.07 -2.71
CA ASP A 104 -8.27 6.53 -2.33
C ASP A 104 -8.45 6.74 -0.81
N ALA A 105 -7.36 6.66 -0.04
CA ALA A 105 -7.38 6.91 1.40
C ALA A 105 -7.76 8.36 1.75
N ASP A 106 -8.24 8.54 2.98
CA ASP A 106 -8.58 9.85 3.52
C ASP A 106 -7.40 10.83 3.41
N ALA A 107 -7.70 12.08 3.02
CA ALA A 107 -6.70 13.12 2.81
C ALA A 107 -5.85 13.41 4.06
N GLU A 108 -6.40 13.21 5.27
CA GLU A 108 -5.63 13.34 6.50
C GLU A 108 -4.53 12.29 6.62
N LEU A 109 -4.73 11.07 6.13
CA LEU A 109 -3.71 10.02 6.14
C LEU A 109 -2.57 10.38 5.18
N TRP A 110 -2.89 10.90 4.01
CA TRP A 110 -1.89 11.44 3.07
C TRP A 110 -1.14 12.63 3.66
N LYS A 111 -1.83 13.54 4.36
CA LYS A 111 -1.19 14.65 5.08
C LYS A 111 -0.22 14.15 6.15
N LYS A 112 -0.60 13.14 6.95
CA LYS A 112 0.27 12.52 7.96
C LYS A 112 1.48 11.85 7.31
N PHE A 113 1.29 11.13 6.21
CA PHE A 113 2.39 10.50 5.47
C PHE A 113 3.37 11.56 4.97
N ASN A 114 2.89 12.57 4.25
CA ASN A 114 3.74 13.64 3.72
C ASN A 114 4.49 14.39 4.82
N ALA A 115 3.83 14.70 5.93
CA ALA A 115 4.47 15.32 7.09
C ALA A 115 5.57 14.43 7.69
N SER A 116 5.40 13.11 7.69
CA SER A 116 6.41 12.19 8.21
C SER A 116 7.68 12.11 7.36
N LEU A 117 7.62 12.45 6.07
CA LEU A 117 8.79 12.44 5.18
C LEU A 117 9.77 13.59 5.46
N LEU A 118 9.27 14.64 6.10
CA LEU A 118 10.03 15.82 6.48
C LEU A 118 10.66 15.56 7.87
N ASP A 119 11.94 15.85 8.01
CA ASP A 119 12.64 15.90 9.30
C ASP A 119 12.92 17.37 9.72
N ASP A 120 13.79 17.60 10.70
CA ASP A 120 14.22 18.95 11.10
C ASP A 120 15.57 19.34 10.46
N SER A 121 16.07 18.60 9.45
CA SER A 121 17.35 18.88 8.82
C SER A 121 17.28 20.07 7.85
N GLU A 122 18.39 20.80 7.76
CA GLU A 122 18.49 21.99 6.89
C GLU A 122 18.36 21.66 5.39
N ASN A 123 18.61 20.41 4.95
CA ASN A 123 18.49 20.02 3.55
C ASN A 123 17.94 18.60 3.34
N GLN A 124 16.63 18.51 3.09
CA GLN A 124 15.89 17.27 2.87
C GLN A 124 15.83 16.81 1.41
N GLN A 125 16.22 17.68 0.47
CA GLN A 125 16.00 17.45 -0.95
C GLN A 125 16.61 16.12 -1.45
N PRO A 126 17.85 15.71 -1.06
CA PRO A 126 18.41 14.43 -1.50
C PRO A 126 17.65 13.21 -0.96
N GLN A 127 17.06 13.29 0.24
CA GLN A 127 16.24 12.22 0.79
C GLN A 127 14.90 12.13 0.04
N LEU A 128 14.23 13.28 -0.15
CA LEU A 128 12.94 13.31 -0.82
C LEU A 128 13.05 12.85 -2.28
N GLN A 129 14.13 13.19 -2.99
CA GLN A 129 14.41 12.68 -4.33
C GLN A 129 14.58 11.15 -4.33
N PHE A 130 15.31 10.62 -3.36
CA PHE A 130 15.48 9.17 -3.22
C PHE A 130 14.17 8.46 -2.88
N PHE A 131 13.36 9.03 -1.97
CA PHE A 131 12.04 8.49 -1.66
C PHE A 131 11.11 8.54 -2.87
N ALA A 132 11.12 9.62 -3.65
CA ALA A 132 10.34 9.71 -4.88
C ALA A 132 10.74 8.62 -5.89
N TYR A 133 12.04 8.37 -6.07
CA TYR A 133 12.54 7.26 -6.89
C TYR A 133 12.06 5.90 -6.37
N CYS A 134 12.19 5.64 -5.07
CA CYS A 134 11.77 4.38 -4.46
C CYS A 134 10.26 4.14 -4.59
N ILE A 135 9.45 5.19 -4.40
CA ILE A 135 7.99 5.13 -4.55
C ILE A 135 7.63 4.89 -6.02
N ALA A 136 8.30 5.52 -6.98
CA ALA A 136 8.10 5.24 -8.40
C ALA A 136 8.45 3.78 -8.77
N HIS A 137 9.55 3.24 -8.21
CA HIS A 137 9.92 1.83 -8.35
C HIS A 137 8.84 0.89 -7.78
N LEU A 138 8.30 1.20 -6.60
CA LEU A 138 7.17 0.48 -6.02
C LEU A 138 5.92 0.55 -6.92
N SER A 139 5.57 1.73 -7.43
CA SER A 139 4.41 1.92 -8.31
C SER A 139 4.51 1.05 -9.57
N ALA A 140 5.71 0.91 -10.15
CA ALA A 140 5.94 0.01 -11.29
C ALA A 140 5.66 -1.46 -10.92
N GLN A 141 6.11 -1.92 -9.74
CA GLN A 141 5.85 -3.28 -9.27
C GLN A 141 4.34 -3.54 -9.03
N LEU A 142 3.64 -2.57 -8.43
CA LEU A 142 2.20 -2.66 -8.20
C LEU A 142 1.42 -2.75 -9.52
N ALA A 143 1.82 -1.99 -10.53
CA ALA A 143 1.21 -2.04 -11.85
C ALA A 143 1.39 -3.42 -12.52
N MET A 144 2.55 -4.05 -12.38
CA MET A 144 2.80 -5.39 -12.92
C MET A 144 2.03 -6.50 -12.17
N ASN A 145 1.84 -6.35 -10.86
CA ASN A 145 1.15 -7.34 -10.03
C ASN A 145 -0.38 -7.30 -10.21
N ASN A 146 -0.96 -6.15 -10.54
CA ASN A 146 -2.39 -6.00 -10.79
C ASN A 146 -2.83 -6.50 -12.19
N GLY A 147 -1.88 -6.89 -13.05
CA GLY A 147 -2.13 -7.42 -14.41
C GLY A 147 -2.26 -8.93 -14.49
N LYS A 148 -2.36 -9.65 -13.37
CA LYS A 148 -2.54 -11.12 -13.28
C LYS A 148 -3.76 -11.49 -12.43
#